data_AF-A0A925BTE5-F1
#
_entry.id   AF-A0A925BTE5-F1
#
_cell.length_a   1.000
_cell.length_b   1.000
_cell.length_c   1.000
_cell.angle_alpha   90.00
_cell.angle_beta   90.00
_cell.angle_gamma   90.00
#
_symmetry.space_group_name_H-M   'P 1'
#
loop_
_entity.id
_entity.type
_entity.pdbx_description
1 polymer ?
#
loop_
_entity_poly.entity_id
_entity_poly.type
_entity_poly.pdbx_seq_one_letter_code
_entity_poly.pdbx_strand_id
1 'polypeptide(L)' 'MGENYVSRVAKLREEKGLTQRQIAQALDVDVSTVRNWEKSRDGVKMFARVAKLCELFDCQPVDLFEEENV' A
#
# COMPACT_ATOMS: atom_id res chain seq x y z
N MET A 1 4.45 -12.05 20.26
CA MET A 1 5.56 -12.09 19.29
C MET A 1 5.08 -11.33 18.05
N GLY A 2 5.55 -10.10 17.82
CA GLY A 2 5.03 -9.29 16.70
C GLY A 2 5.68 -9.68 15.38
N GLU A 3 4.87 -9.89 14.34
CA GLU A 3 5.39 -10.06 12.98
C GLU A 3 6.17 -8.80 12.55
N ASN A 4 7.39 -8.98 12.06
CA ASN A 4 8.24 -7.89 11.60
C ASN A 4 8.12 -7.78 10.07
N TYR A 5 7.26 -6.90 9.59
CA TYR A 5 7.08 -6.70 8.16
C TYR A 5 7.98 -5.58 7.61
N VAL A 6 8.55 -5.82 6.44
CA VAL A 6 9.38 -4.86 5.69
C VAL A 6 8.64 -4.43 4.44
N SER A 7 8.67 -3.13 4.13
CA SER A 7 8.01 -2.59 2.95
C SER A 7 8.70 -3.06 1.68
N ARG A 8 7.89 -3.50 0.70
CA ARG A 8 8.37 -3.79 -0.66
C ARG A 8 8.07 -2.68 -1.66
N VAL A 9 7.41 -1.60 -1.23
CA VAL A 9 6.93 -0.54 -2.12
C VAL A 9 8.09 0.09 -2.90
N ALA A 10 9.21 0.40 -2.23
CA ALA A 10 10.37 1.00 -2.89
C ALA A 10 10.95 0.10 -3.99
N LYS A 11 11.11 -1.19 -3.67
CA LYS A 11 11.62 -2.19 -4.62
C LYS A 11 10.72 -2.32 -5.85
N LEU A 12 9.41 -2.44 -5.65
CA LEU A 12 8.44 -2.57 -6.75
C LEU A 12 8.40 -1.30 -7.62
N ARG A 13 8.48 -0.12 -6.98
CA ARG A 13 8.56 1.16 -7.68
C ARG A 13 9.81 1.24 -8.56
N GLU A 14 10.97 0.85 -8.03
CA GLU A 14 12.25 0.86 -8.75
C GLU A 14 12.28 -0.14 -9.90
N GLU A 15 11.73 -1.35 -9.72
CA GLU A 15 11.56 -2.36 -10.79
C GLU A 15 10.72 -1.84 -11.97
N LYS A 16 9.84 -0.85 -11.73
CA LYS A 16 9.02 -0.20 -12.74
C LYS A 16 9.61 1.11 -13.27
N GLY A 17 10.78 1.52 -12.80
CA GLY A 17 11.42 2.78 -13.20
C GLY A 17 10.66 4.04 -12.76
N LEU A 18 9.88 3.94 -11.68
CA LEU A 18 9.02 5.03 -11.19
C LEU A 18 9.72 5.82 -10.06
N THR A 19 9.43 7.11 -9.98
CA THR A 19 9.81 7.99 -8.86
C THR A 19 8.70 8.01 -7.81
N GLN A 20 9.04 8.36 -6.55
CA GLN A 20 8.03 8.52 -5.50
C GLN A 20 6.95 9.55 -5.89
N ARG A 21 7.34 10.59 -6.62
CA ARG A 21 6.42 11.63 -7.13
C ARG A 21 5.43 11.09 -8.16
N GLN A 22 5.86 10.20 -9.06
CA GLN A 22 4.95 9.58 -10.03
C GLN A 22 3.90 8.69 -9.34
N ILE A 23 4.28 7.95 -8.30
CA ILE A 23 3.31 7.18 -7.50
C ILE A 23 2.34 8.11 -6.78
N ALA A 24 2.86 9.16 -6.14
CA ALA A 24 2.07 10.16 -5.43
C ALA A 24 1.02 10.81 -6.35
N GLN A 25 1.43 11.23 -7.55
CA GLN A 25 0.54 11.81 -8.56
C GLN A 25 -0.51 10.81 -9.07
N ALA A 26 -0.12 9.54 -9.30
CA ALA A 26 -1.03 8.52 -9.81
C ALA A 26 -2.12 8.13 -8.80
N LEU A 27 -1.86 8.32 -7.50
CA LEU A 27 -2.76 7.94 -6.41
C LEU A 27 -3.39 9.15 -5.70
N ASP A 28 -3.15 10.36 -6.19
CA ASP A 28 -3.58 11.63 -5.58
C ASP A 28 -3.24 11.75 -4.08
N VAL A 29 -1.99 11.46 -3.73
CA VAL A 29 -1.46 11.60 -2.36
C VAL A 29 -0.19 12.44 -2.33
N ASP A 30 0.19 12.92 -1.15
CA ASP A 30 1.48 13.59 -0.99
C ASP A 30 2.68 12.63 -1.13
N VAL A 31 3.80 13.15 -1.62
CA VAL A 31 5.05 12.37 -1.77
C VAL A 31 5.56 11.82 -0.43
N SER A 32 5.30 12.52 0.68
CA SER A 32 5.64 12.05 2.03
C SER A 32 4.83 10.81 2.43
N THR A 33 3.59 10.66 1.94
CA THR A 33 2.78 9.46 2.15
C THR A 33 3.44 8.24 1.50
N VAL A 34 3.89 8.38 0.24
CA VAL A 34 4.64 7.32 -0.45
C VAL A 34 5.94 6.99 0.28
N ARG A 35 6.70 8.00 0.71
CA ARG A 35 7.91 7.82 1.52
C ARG A 35 7.62 7.07 2.83
N ASN A 36 6.49 7.36 3.48
CA ASN A 36 6.09 6.69 4.71
C ASN A 36 5.74 5.22 4.45
N TRP A 37 5.08 4.88 3.34
CA TRP A 37 4.88 3.49 2.95
C TRP A 37 6.20 2.75 2.72
N GLU A 38 7.22 3.43 2.18
CA GLU A 38 8.54 2.83 1.90
C GLU A 38 9.42 2.69 3.16
N LYS A 39 9.31 3.60 4.14
CA LYS A 39 10.21 3.64 5.31
C LYS A 39 9.58 3.21 6.63
N SER A 40 8.27 3.41 6.81
CA SER A 40 7.60 3.19 8.09
C SER A 40 7.06 1.77 8.22
N ARG A 41 7.11 1.25 9.45
CA ARG A 41 6.47 -0.03 9.79
C ARG A 41 4.94 0.05 9.74
N ASP A 42 4.35 1.23 9.91
CA ASP A 42 2.89 1.36 10.02
C ASP A 42 2.18 1.20 8.67
N GLY A 43 2.77 1.70 7.58
CA GLY A 43 2.27 1.44 6.23
C GLY A 43 2.27 -0.05 5.89
N VAL A 44 3.34 -0.76 6.28
CA VAL A 44 3.46 -2.19 6.02
C VAL A 44 2.46 -3.03 6.82
N LYS A 45 2.19 -2.64 8.07
CA LYS A 45 1.14 -3.30 8.88
C LYS A 45 -0.23 -3.17 8.23
N MET A 46 -0.55 -2.03 7.61
CA MET A 46 -1.82 -1.85 6.90
C MET A 46 -1.91 -2.82 5.71
N PHE A 47 -0.87 -2.89 4.86
CA PHE A 47 -0.85 -3.85 3.75
C PHE A 47 -0.99 -5.30 4.21
N ALA A 48 -0.34 -5.68 5.31
CA ALA A 48 -0.46 -7.02 5.88
C ALA A 48 -1.88 -7.32 6.40
N ARG A 49 -2.56 -6.34 6.99
CA ARG A 49 -3.97 -6.49 7.42
C ARG A 49 -4.91 -6.63 6.22
N VAL A 50 -4.74 -5.81 5.19
CA VAL A 50 -5.52 -5.90 3.94
C VAL A 50 -5.32 -7.26 3.27
N ALA A 51 -4.09 -7.75 3.19
CA ALA A 51 -3.79 -9.08 2.65
C ALA A 51 -4.50 -10.20 3.44
N LYS A 52 -4.48 -10.14 4.78
CA LYS A 52 -5.20 -11.11 5.64
C LYS A 52 -6.72 -11.02 5.47
N LEU A 53 -7.28 -9.84 5.24
CA LEU A 53 -8.71 -9.69 4.94
C LEU A 53 -9.05 -10.34 3.60
N CYS A 54 -8.23 -10.10 2.57
CA CYS A 54 -8.39 -10.73 1.25
C CYS A 54 -8.33 -12.25 1.33
N GLU A 55 -7.38 -12.81 2.08
CA GLU A 55 -7.29 -14.26 2.33
C GLU A 55 -8.51 -14.80 3.09
N LEU A 56 -9.01 -14.05 4.08
CA LEU A 56 -10.14 -14.48 4.90
C LEU A 56 -11.46 -14.51 4.13
N PHE A 57 -11.65 -13.55 3.21
CA PHE A 57 -12.89 -13.39 2.47
C PHE A 57 -12.84 -13.96 1.04
N ASP A 58 -11.70 -14.53 0.64
CA ASP A 58 -11.44 -15.00 -0.72
C ASP A 58 -11.75 -13.91 -1.76
N CYS A 59 -11.21 -12.71 -1.54
CA CYS A 59 -11.47 -11.53 -2.36
C CYS A 59 -10.19 -10.76 -2.71
N GLN A 60 -10.33 -9.74 -3.57
CA GLN A 60 -9.27 -8.80 -3.91
C GLN A 60 -9.44 -7.48 -3.13
N PRO A 61 -8.39 -6.64 -2.99
CA PRO A 61 -8.50 -5.37 -2.27
C PRO A 61 -9.56 -4.42 -2.82
N VAL A 62 -9.91 -4.53 -4.10
CA VAL A 62 -10.98 -3.73 -4.73
C VAL A 62 -12.37 -4.10 -4.19
N ASP A 63 -12.54 -5.33 -3.72
CA ASP A 63 -13.81 -5.81 -3.16
C ASP A 63 -14.03 -5.32 -1.71
N LEU A 64 -13.07 -4.59 -1.13
CA LEU A 64 -13.13 -4.10 0.26
C LEU A 64 -13.77 -2.71 0.39
N PHE A 65 -14.15 -2.05 -0.71
CA PHE A 65 -14.77 -0.74 -0.70
C PHE A 65 -15.79 -0.59 -1.83
N GLU A 66 -16.74 0.32 -1.66
CA GLU A 66 -17.69 0.74 -2.68
C GLU A 66 -17.63 2.26 -2.77
N GLU A 67 -17.68 2.81 -3.98
CA GLU A 67 -17.77 4.27 -4.17
C GLU A 67 -19.23 4.70 -3.99
N GLU A 68 -19.51 5.48 -2.95
CA GLU A 68 -20.80 6.16 -2.84
C GLU A 68 -20.87 7.27 -3.91
N ASN A 69 -21.76 7.11 -4.88
CA ASN A 69 -22.09 8.19 -5.82
C ASN A 69 -22.89 9.26 -5.06
N VAL A 70 -22.23 10.36 -4.70
CA VAL A 70 -22.86 11.59 -4.17
C VAL A 70 -23.05 12.60 -5.30
#